data_AF-A0A1F3NAA0-F1
#
_entry.id   AF-A0A1F3NAA0-F1
#
_cell.length_a   1.000
_cell.length_b   1.000
_cell.length_c   1.000
_cell.angle_alpha   90.00
_cell.angle_beta   90.00
_cell.angle_gamma   90.00
#
_symmetry.space_group_name_H-M   'P 1'
#
loop_
_entity.id
_entity.type
_entity.pdbx_description
1 polymer ?
#
loop_
_entity_poly.entity_id
_entity_poly.type
_entity_poly.pdbx_seq_one_letter_code
_entity_poly.pdbx_strand_id
1 'polypeptide(L)'
;MAVKIRLARKGRKKLAYYHIVVADSRSPRDGRYIEKIGKYNPLTNPATIELDFDKALGWLQNGALPTETCRAILSYKGVLIKKHLLEGVKKGAFDEAEATKRFEEWMKQNEEKIEVKRSGLEKSKDERLVKMLAAEKKINDARAAKLAKKQADLAAKAEAASQPEAPAEEPAPAAETTEAPAAAETTDIPVTDSNSAEPEPEEKPQE
;
A
#
# COMPACT_ATOMS: atom_id res chain seq x y z
N MET A 1 30.57 -23.84 12.27
CA MET A 1 30.64 -23.58 10.83
C MET A 1 29.37 -24.19 10.27
N ALA A 2 28.42 -23.38 9.83
CA ALA A 2 27.12 -23.89 9.40
C ALA A 2 26.54 -22.95 8.34
N VAL A 3 26.19 -23.52 7.20
CA VAL A 3 25.50 -22.80 6.13
C VAL A 3 24.04 -22.64 6.54
N LYS A 4 23.54 -21.41 6.49
CA LYS A 4 22.16 -21.08 6.86
C LYS A 4 21.40 -20.50 5.68
N ILE A 5 20.13 -20.86 5.57
CA ILE A 5 19.17 -20.19 4.70
C ILE A 5 18.53 -19.04 5.49
N ARG A 6 18.81 -17.81 5.08
CA ARG A 6 18.44 -16.60 5.82
C ARG A 6 17.92 -15.50 4.90
N LEU A 7 17.25 -14.52 5.49
CA LEU A 7 16.78 -13.34 4.79
C LEU A 7 17.86 -12.24 4.85
N ALA A 8 18.28 -11.76 3.69
CA ALA A 8 19.05 -10.54 3.56
C ALA A 8 18.10 -9.37 3.31
N ARG A 9 18.20 -8.30 4.10
CA ARG A 9 17.31 -7.14 3.98
C ARG A 9 17.79 -6.25 2.84
N LYS A 10 16.85 -5.85 2.00
CA LYS A 10 16.97 -4.86 0.94
C LYS A 10 15.78 -3.90 1.02
N GLY A 11 15.78 -2.90 0.16
CA GLY A 11 14.76 -1.85 0.15
C GLY A 11 15.07 -0.68 1.08
N ARG A 12 14.09 0.19 1.25
CA ARG A 12 14.22 1.48 1.95
C ARG A 12 13.58 1.44 3.35
N LYS A 13 13.73 2.52 4.11
CA LYS A 13 13.00 2.68 5.39
C LYS A 13 11.49 2.52 5.14
N LYS A 14 10.79 1.79 6.01
CA LYS A 14 9.36 1.43 5.92
C LYS A 14 8.92 0.56 4.72
N LEU A 15 9.76 0.37 3.69
CA LEU A 15 9.50 -0.57 2.59
C LEU A 15 10.61 -1.63 2.54
N ALA A 16 10.52 -2.60 3.45
CA ALA A 16 11.47 -3.69 3.52
C ALA A 16 11.17 -4.77 2.48
N TYR A 17 12.20 -5.23 1.79
CA TYR A 17 12.18 -6.32 0.84
C TYR A 17 13.30 -7.30 1.18
N TYR A 18 13.10 -8.60 0.99
CA TYR A 18 14.07 -9.60 1.44
C TYR A 18 14.51 -10.51 0.30
N HIS A 19 15.80 -10.76 0.21
CA HIS A 19 16.32 -11.85 -0.61
C HIS A 19 16.48 -13.09 0.27
N ILE A 20 16.02 -14.23 -0.22
CA ILE A 20 16.26 -15.51 0.42
C ILE A 20 17.63 -15.99 -0.09
N VAL A 21 18.61 -16.03 0.82
CA VAL A 21 20.00 -16.31 0.49
C VAL A 21 20.55 -17.44 1.34
N VAL A 22 21.50 -18.17 0.75
CA VAL A 22 22.30 -19.18 1.42
C VAL A 22 23.65 -18.57 1.75
N ALA A 23 24.01 -18.53 3.02
CA ALA A 23 25.27 -17.93 3.47
C ALA A 23 25.81 -18.64 4.71
N ASP A 24 27.10 -18.51 4.97
CA ASP A 24 27.66 -18.97 6.24
C ASP A 24 27.08 -18.15 7.41
N SER A 25 26.82 -18.83 8.52
CA SER A 25 26.33 -18.24 9.77
C SER A 25 27.09 -17.00 10.28
N ARG A 26 28.40 -16.92 10.04
CA ARG A 26 29.28 -15.84 10.52
C ARG A 26 29.26 -14.60 9.64
N SER A 27 28.78 -14.73 8.40
CA SER A 27 28.72 -13.62 7.47
C SER A 27 27.71 -12.57 7.96
N PRO A 28 27.94 -11.26 7.77
CA PRO A 28 26.97 -10.23 8.17
C PRO A 28 25.67 -10.38 7.38
N ARG A 29 24.53 -9.89 7.94
CA ARG A 29 23.18 -10.10 7.37
C ARG A 29 23.09 -9.78 5.88
N ASP A 30 23.61 -8.62 5.49
CA ASP A 30 23.48 -8.07 4.13
C ASP A 30 24.80 -8.14 3.34
N GLY A 31 25.77 -8.94 3.80
CA GLY A 31 27.07 -9.09 3.16
C GLY A 31 27.13 -10.20 2.10
N ARG A 32 28.33 -10.76 1.92
CA ARG A 32 28.58 -11.83 0.95
C ARG A 32 27.75 -13.07 1.28
N TYR A 33 27.07 -13.60 0.29
CA TYR A 33 26.35 -14.87 0.33
C TYR A 33 26.92 -15.82 -0.72
N ILE A 34 26.60 -17.11 -0.60
CA ILE A 34 27.03 -18.16 -1.53
C ILE A 34 26.12 -18.13 -2.76
N GLU A 35 24.81 -18.23 -2.53
CA GLU A 35 23.81 -18.25 -3.60
C GLU A 35 22.51 -17.56 -3.17
N LYS A 36 21.83 -16.91 -4.12
CA LYS A 36 20.47 -16.38 -3.96
C LYS A 36 19.47 -17.41 -4.49
N ILE A 37 18.59 -17.89 -3.64
CA ILE A 37 17.59 -18.91 -3.98
C ILE A 37 16.19 -18.33 -4.22
N GLY A 38 15.94 -17.08 -3.79
CA GLY A 38 14.62 -16.50 -3.96
C GLY A 38 14.49 -15.08 -3.43
N LYS A 39 13.24 -14.62 -3.36
CA LYS A 39 12.84 -13.31 -2.87
C LYS A 39 11.53 -13.36 -2.11
N TYR A 40 11.40 -12.47 -1.13
CA TYR A 40 10.26 -12.38 -0.24
C TYR A 40 9.86 -10.92 -0.05
N ASN A 41 8.60 -10.62 -0.37
CA ASN A 41 7.99 -9.31 -0.16
C ASN A 41 6.82 -9.41 0.84
N PRO A 42 6.97 -8.94 2.09
CA PRO A 42 5.89 -8.93 3.06
C PRO A 42 4.91 -7.75 2.90
N LEU A 43 5.20 -6.77 2.03
CA LEU A 43 4.36 -5.59 1.86
C LEU A 43 3.11 -5.87 1.03
N THR A 44 3.12 -6.94 0.24
CA THR A 44 1.97 -7.39 -0.53
C THR A 44 1.08 -8.29 0.33
N ASN A 45 -0.23 -8.20 0.14
CA ASN A 45 -1.19 -9.12 0.76
C ASN A 45 -2.01 -9.81 -0.34
N PRO A 46 -1.83 -11.13 -0.55
CA PRO A 46 -0.91 -12.05 0.14
C PRO A 46 0.57 -11.77 -0.16
N ALA A 47 1.47 -12.17 0.74
CA ALA A 47 2.91 -11.90 0.61
C ALA A 47 3.50 -12.60 -0.63
N THR A 48 4.23 -11.83 -1.45
CA THR A 48 4.82 -12.35 -2.68
C THR A 48 6.10 -13.11 -2.35
N ILE A 49 6.09 -14.40 -2.64
CA ILE A 49 7.23 -15.30 -2.45
C ILE A 49 7.58 -15.92 -3.80
N GLU A 50 8.79 -15.65 -4.27
CA GLU A 50 9.37 -16.36 -5.42
C GLU A 50 10.59 -17.14 -4.93
N LEU A 51 10.60 -18.43 -5.23
CA LEU A 51 11.60 -19.36 -4.74
C LEU A 51 11.95 -20.33 -5.87
N ASP A 52 13.25 -20.52 -6.08
CA ASP A 52 13.76 -21.62 -6.90
C ASP A 52 13.72 -22.91 -6.07
N PHE A 53 12.82 -23.81 -6.48
CA PHE A 53 12.50 -25.03 -5.74
C PHE A 53 13.68 -26.02 -5.70
N ASP A 54 14.35 -26.21 -6.83
CA ASP A 54 15.40 -27.23 -6.96
C ASP A 54 16.65 -26.81 -6.20
N LYS A 55 17.01 -25.53 -6.29
CA LYS A 55 18.12 -24.97 -5.50
C LYS A 55 17.85 -25.06 -4.01
N ALA A 56 16.65 -24.66 -3.57
CA ALA A 56 16.29 -24.72 -2.16
C ALA A 56 16.33 -26.15 -1.61
N LEU A 57 15.84 -27.12 -2.39
CA LEU A 57 15.88 -28.53 -2.02
C LEU A 57 17.32 -29.06 -1.95
N GLY A 58 18.16 -28.76 -2.94
CA GLY A 58 19.57 -29.17 -2.96
C GLY A 58 20.33 -28.67 -1.73
N TRP A 59 20.19 -27.39 -1.39
CA TRP A 59 20.82 -26.83 -0.19
C TRP A 59 20.33 -27.45 1.12
N LEU A 60 19.04 -27.77 1.22
CA LEU A 60 18.48 -28.47 2.39
C LEU A 60 18.99 -29.91 2.49
N GLN A 61 19.16 -30.61 1.37
CA GLN A 61 19.74 -31.96 1.34
C GLN A 61 21.23 -31.96 1.73
N ASN A 62 21.96 -30.90 1.36
CA ASN A 62 23.34 -30.67 1.76
C ASN A 62 23.50 -30.24 3.23
N GLY A 63 22.40 -30.15 4.00
CA GLY A 63 22.42 -29.85 5.43
C GLY A 63 22.35 -28.36 5.78
N ALA A 64 21.97 -27.48 4.84
CA ALA A 64 21.76 -26.07 5.17
C ALA A 64 20.60 -25.91 6.16
N LEU A 65 20.81 -25.11 7.21
CA LEU A 65 19.81 -24.89 8.26
C LEU A 65 18.99 -23.62 7.99
N PRO A 66 17.66 -23.70 7.81
CA PRO A 66 16.84 -22.52 7.65
C PRO A 66 16.59 -21.79 8.98
N THR A 67 16.61 -20.47 8.93
CA THR A 67 16.08 -19.59 10.00
C THR A 67 14.56 -19.73 10.12
N GLU A 68 13.96 -19.29 11.23
CA GLU A 68 12.53 -19.50 11.53
C GLU A 68 11.59 -18.97 10.43
N THR A 69 11.75 -17.71 10.01
CA THR A 69 10.93 -17.14 8.93
C THR A 69 11.18 -17.83 7.60
N CYS A 70 12.43 -18.16 7.28
CA CYS A 70 12.75 -18.94 6.07
C CYS A 70 12.11 -20.33 6.13
N ARG A 71 12.07 -20.98 7.30
CA ARG A 71 11.41 -22.27 7.48
C ARG A 71 9.92 -22.15 7.21
N ALA A 72 9.26 -21.10 7.69
CA ALA A 72 7.86 -20.84 7.39
C ALA A 72 7.63 -20.64 5.88
N ILE A 73 8.49 -19.88 5.20
CA ILE A 73 8.41 -19.66 3.75
C ILE A 73 8.61 -20.98 2.98
N LEU A 74 9.62 -21.77 3.34
CA LEU A 74 9.92 -23.06 2.72
C LEU A 74 8.83 -24.10 2.98
N SER A 75 8.22 -24.07 4.17
CA SER A 75 7.06 -24.88 4.51
C SER A 75 5.86 -24.49 3.66
N TYR A 76 5.56 -23.19 3.57
CA TYR A 76 4.42 -22.68 2.80
C TYR A 76 4.52 -23.00 1.31
N LYS A 77 5.73 -22.96 0.74
CA LYS A 77 5.97 -23.34 -0.66
C LYS A 77 6.07 -24.85 -0.88
N GLY A 78 6.24 -25.66 0.15
CA GLY A 78 6.28 -27.12 0.04
C GLY A 78 7.67 -27.76 -0.09
N VAL A 79 8.76 -26.99 0.00
CA VAL A 79 10.11 -27.56 -0.12
C VAL A 79 10.42 -28.51 1.04
N LEU A 80 9.98 -28.19 2.25
CA LEU A 80 10.22 -29.03 3.43
C LEU A 80 9.46 -30.37 3.38
N ILE A 81 8.22 -30.37 2.87
CA ILE A 81 7.47 -31.62 2.74
C ILE A 81 8.10 -32.51 1.66
N LYS A 82 8.53 -31.93 0.53
CA LYS A 82 9.27 -32.67 -0.52
C LYS A 82 10.55 -33.28 0.04
N LYS A 83 11.32 -32.52 0.84
CA LYS A 83 12.53 -33.03 1.52
C LYS A 83 12.20 -34.22 2.43
N HIS A 84 11.17 -34.10 3.26
CA HIS A 84 10.77 -35.17 4.20
C HIS A 84 10.33 -36.44 3.48
N LEU A 85 9.57 -36.31 2.39
CA LEU A 85 9.17 -37.44 1.56
C LEU A 85 10.38 -38.14 0.94
N LEU A 86 11.32 -37.38 0.37
CA LEU A 86 12.55 -37.95 -0.18
C LEU A 86 13.42 -38.63 0.90
N GLU A 87 13.46 -38.12 2.13
CA GLU A 87 14.12 -38.78 3.25
C GLU A 87 13.45 -40.13 3.61
N GLY A 88 12.12 -40.24 3.46
CA GLY A 88 11.40 -41.49 3.65
C GLY A 88 11.67 -42.52 2.55
N VAL A 89 11.75 -42.07 1.29
CA VAL A 89 12.18 -42.92 0.16
C VAL A 89 13.60 -43.43 0.37
N LYS A 90 14.54 -42.56 0.77
CA LYS A 90 15.93 -42.95 1.07
C LYS A 90 16.03 -43.99 2.18
N LYS A 91 15.07 -44.01 3.10
CA LYS A 91 14.97 -45.00 4.19
C LYS A 91 14.19 -46.26 3.79
N GLY A 92 13.66 -46.34 2.57
CA GLY A 92 12.88 -47.47 2.07
C GLY A 92 11.45 -47.56 2.60
N ALA A 93 10.89 -46.47 3.14
CA ALA A 93 9.54 -46.50 3.73
C ALA A 93 8.41 -46.49 2.69
N PHE A 94 8.67 -45.98 1.48
CA PHE A 94 7.72 -45.89 0.36
C PHE A 94 8.46 -45.64 -0.95
N ASP A 95 7.76 -45.85 -2.08
CA ASP A 95 8.28 -45.62 -3.43
C ASP A 95 8.30 -44.13 -3.82
N GLU A 96 9.14 -43.77 -4.79
CA GLU A 96 9.23 -42.42 -5.35
C GLU A 96 7.91 -41.95 -5.95
N ALA A 97 7.16 -42.84 -6.60
CA ALA A 97 5.87 -42.50 -7.20
C ALA A 97 4.78 -42.21 -6.16
N GLU A 98 4.85 -42.80 -4.97
CA GLU A 98 3.95 -42.45 -3.87
C GLU A 98 4.31 -41.11 -3.24
N ALA A 99 5.61 -40.82 -3.13
CA ALA A 99 6.09 -39.55 -2.62
C ALA A 99 5.62 -38.37 -3.49
N THR A 100 5.68 -38.49 -4.81
CA THR A 100 5.20 -37.45 -5.73
C THR A 100 3.69 -37.26 -5.61
N LYS A 101 2.91 -38.35 -5.54
CA LYS A 101 1.45 -38.28 -5.36
C LYS A 101 1.06 -37.55 -4.06
N ARG A 102 1.67 -37.94 -2.93
CA ARG A 102 1.42 -37.27 -1.63
C ARG A 102 1.80 -35.79 -1.67
N PHE A 103 2.90 -35.45 -2.36
CA PHE A 103 3.32 -34.07 -2.53
C PHE A 103 2.34 -33.26 -3.37
N GLU A 104 1.89 -33.81 -4.50
CA GLU A 104 0.92 -33.15 -5.39
C GLU A 104 -0.44 -32.93 -4.71
N GLU A 105 -0.92 -33.91 -3.97
CA GLU A 105 -2.16 -33.78 -3.20
C GLU A 105 -2.04 -32.66 -2.15
N TRP A 106 -0.93 -32.63 -1.41
CA TRP A 106 -0.65 -31.57 -0.45
C TRP A 106 -0.55 -30.19 -1.12
N MET A 107 0.08 -30.10 -2.31
CA MET A 107 0.18 -28.86 -3.08
C MET A 107 -1.19 -28.35 -3.50
N LYS A 108 -2.05 -29.22 -4.05
CA LYS A 108 -3.44 -28.87 -4.43
C LYS A 108 -4.24 -28.32 -3.24
N GLN A 109 -4.22 -29.04 -2.12
CA GLN A 109 -4.89 -28.60 -0.89
C GLN A 109 -4.40 -27.24 -0.39
N ASN A 110 -3.12 -26.91 -0.59
CA ASN A 110 -2.60 -25.60 -0.19
C ASN A 110 -2.90 -24.51 -1.20
N GLU A 111 -2.84 -24.79 -2.49
CA GLU A 111 -3.26 -23.86 -3.54
C GLU A 111 -4.72 -23.47 -3.36
N GLU A 112 -5.60 -24.42 -3.09
CA GLU A 112 -7.01 -24.17 -2.76
C GLU A 112 -7.16 -23.24 -1.53
N LYS A 113 -6.41 -23.50 -0.44
CA LYS A 113 -6.42 -22.61 0.74
C LYS A 113 -5.93 -21.20 0.41
N ILE A 114 -4.97 -21.07 -0.51
CA ILE A 114 -4.44 -19.78 -0.94
C ILE A 114 -5.46 -19.04 -1.80
N GLU A 115 -6.13 -19.73 -2.71
CA GLU A 115 -7.20 -19.18 -3.57
C GLU A 115 -8.40 -18.73 -2.75
N VAL A 116 -8.81 -19.49 -1.74
CA VAL A 116 -9.87 -19.10 -0.79
C VAL A 116 -9.49 -17.81 -0.06
N LYS A 117 -8.25 -17.69 0.42
CA LYS A 117 -7.78 -16.45 1.07
C LYS A 117 -7.72 -15.27 0.09
N ARG A 118 -7.25 -15.51 -1.13
CA ARG A 118 -7.13 -14.48 -2.17
C ARG A 118 -8.51 -13.94 -2.57
N SER A 119 -9.44 -14.83 -2.89
CA SER A 119 -10.81 -14.47 -3.25
C SER A 119 -11.55 -13.78 -2.10
N GLY A 120 -11.33 -14.21 -0.84
CA GLY A 120 -11.85 -13.51 0.33
C GLY A 120 -11.30 -12.09 0.47
N LEU A 121 -10.00 -11.89 0.22
CA LEU A 121 -9.39 -10.56 0.25
C LEU A 121 -9.91 -9.67 -0.88
N GLU A 122 -10.10 -10.21 -2.08
CA GLU A 122 -10.70 -9.50 -3.23
C GLU A 122 -12.13 -9.04 -2.92
N LYS A 123 -13.00 -9.94 -2.43
CA LYS A 123 -14.36 -9.59 -1.98
C LYS A 123 -14.37 -8.46 -0.95
N SER A 124 -13.49 -8.54 0.07
CA SER A 124 -13.39 -7.48 1.09
C SER A 124 -12.95 -6.13 0.52
N LYS A 125 -12.10 -6.13 -0.52
CA LYS A 125 -11.67 -4.92 -1.23
C LYS A 125 -12.85 -4.33 -2.01
N ASP A 126 -13.59 -5.16 -2.74
CA ASP A 126 -14.74 -4.74 -3.53
C ASP A 126 -15.84 -4.14 -2.66
N GLU A 127 -16.20 -4.80 -1.55
CA GLU A 127 -17.17 -4.27 -0.58
C GLU A 127 -16.75 -2.91 -0.01
N ARG A 128 -15.46 -2.75 0.31
CA ARG A 128 -14.92 -1.48 0.78
C ARG A 128 -15.01 -0.40 -0.30
N LEU A 129 -14.67 -0.73 -1.55
CA LEU A 129 -14.78 0.21 -2.67
C LEU A 129 -16.23 0.64 -2.89
N VAL A 130 -17.19 -0.30 -2.85
CA VAL A 130 -18.62 0.01 -2.96
C VAL A 130 -19.08 0.94 -1.84
N LYS A 131 -18.65 0.70 -0.59
CA LYS A 131 -18.96 1.58 0.55
C LYS A 131 -18.38 2.98 0.38
N MET A 132 -17.13 3.08 -0.07
CA MET A 132 -16.47 4.38 -0.31
C MET A 132 -17.18 5.15 -1.43
N LEU A 133 -17.56 4.48 -2.52
CA LEU A 133 -18.30 5.09 -3.63
C LEU A 133 -19.68 5.58 -3.17
N ALA A 134 -20.41 4.78 -2.39
CA ALA A 134 -21.70 5.18 -1.85
C ALA A 134 -21.59 6.38 -0.89
N ALA A 135 -20.53 6.44 -0.08
CA ALA A 135 -20.24 7.60 0.77
C ALA A 135 -19.91 8.85 -0.06
N GLU A 136 -19.08 8.71 -1.09
CA GLU A 136 -18.72 9.81 -1.99
C GLU A 136 -19.95 10.37 -2.74
N LYS A 137 -20.82 9.50 -3.25
CA LYS A 137 -22.09 9.92 -3.88
C LYS A 137 -22.95 10.76 -2.94
N LYS A 138 -23.16 10.31 -1.70
CA LYS A 138 -23.92 11.07 -0.69
C LYS A 138 -23.29 12.43 -0.39
N ILE A 139 -21.96 12.51 -0.31
CA ILE A 139 -21.24 13.77 -0.10
C ILE A 139 -21.43 14.70 -1.30
N ASN A 140 -21.34 14.17 -2.52
CA ASN A 140 -21.51 14.94 -3.76
C ASN A 140 -22.95 15.44 -3.91
N ASP A 141 -23.96 14.60 -3.64
CA ASP A 141 -25.37 14.97 -3.67
C ASP A 141 -25.67 16.07 -2.63
N ALA A 142 -25.10 15.97 -1.42
CA ALA A 142 -25.23 16.99 -0.39
C ALA A 142 -24.53 18.32 -0.76
N ARG A 143 -23.36 18.26 -1.42
CA ARG A 143 -22.66 19.44 -1.95
C ARG A 143 -23.47 20.08 -3.07
N ALA A 144 -24.01 19.30 -4.00
CA ALA A 144 -24.86 19.78 -5.09
C ALA A 144 -26.12 20.48 -4.53
N ALA A 145 -26.79 19.89 -3.54
CA ALA A 145 -27.95 20.50 -2.88
C ALA A 145 -27.60 21.82 -2.17
N LYS A 146 -26.44 21.91 -1.49
CA LYS A 146 -25.97 23.16 -0.87
C LYS A 146 -25.64 24.23 -1.93
N LEU A 147 -25.04 23.84 -3.05
CA LEU A 147 -24.70 24.75 -4.15
C LEU A 147 -25.97 25.26 -4.84
N ALA A 148 -26.95 24.39 -5.08
CA ALA A 148 -28.26 24.77 -5.60
C ALA A 148 -29.01 25.74 -4.68
N LYS A 149 -28.99 25.51 -3.35
CA LYS A 149 -29.53 26.46 -2.37
C LYS A 149 -28.82 27.81 -2.44
N LYS A 150 -27.49 27.82 -2.42
CA LYS A 150 -26.70 29.06 -2.56
C LYS A 150 -26.97 29.80 -3.87
N GLN A 151 -27.13 29.08 -4.98
CA GLN A 151 -27.46 29.66 -6.28
C GLN A 151 -28.87 30.23 -6.29
N ALA A 152 -29.84 29.54 -5.69
CA ALA A 152 -31.20 30.06 -5.52
C ALA A 152 -31.22 31.31 -4.63
N ASP A 153 -30.47 31.32 -3.53
CA ASP A 153 -30.35 32.47 -2.63
C ASP A 153 -29.66 33.67 -3.32
N LEU A 154 -28.61 33.42 -4.11
CA LEU A 154 -27.93 34.44 -4.91
C LEU A 154 -28.81 34.98 -6.05
N ALA A 155 -29.55 34.10 -6.73
CA ALA A 155 -30.48 34.49 -7.79
C ALA A 155 -31.66 35.31 -7.23
N ALA A 156 -32.24 34.90 -6.09
CA ALA A 156 -33.27 35.66 -5.40
C ALA A 156 -32.76 37.03 -4.91
N LYS A 157 -31.50 37.11 -4.47
CA LYS A 157 -30.87 38.37 -4.07
C LYS A 157 -30.53 39.26 -5.28
N ALA A 158 -30.18 38.69 -6.42
CA ALA A 158 -30.01 39.41 -7.68
C ALA A 158 -31.35 39.92 -8.22
N GLU A 159 -32.41 39.12 -8.17
CA GLU A 159 -33.78 39.51 -8.57
C GLU A 159 -34.36 40.59 -7.64
N ALA A 160 -34.09 40.53 -6.33
CA ALA A 160 -34.46 41.58 -5.38
C ALA A 160 -33.65 42.87 -5.57
N ALA A 161 -32.43 42.80 -6.14
CA ALA A 161 -31.64 43.96 -6.53
C ALA A 161 -32.01 44.51 -7.92
N SER A 162 -32.78 43.76 -8.73
CA SER A 162 -33.23 44.16 -10.07
C SER A 162 -34.73 44.45 -10.17
N GLN A 163 -35.47 44.48 -9.05
CA GLN A 163 -36.79 45.12 -9.02
C GLN A 163 -36.62 46.64 -9.11
N PRO A 164 -37.32 47.32 -10.04
CA PRO A 164 -37.12 48.72 -10.33
C PRO A 164 -37.60 49.60 -9.17
N GLU A 165 -36.77 50.54 -8.73
CA GLU A 165 -37.31 51.82 -8.28
C GLU A 165 -38.23 52.35 -9.39
N ALA A 166 -39.51 52.55 -9.06
CA ALA A 166 -40.44 53.27 -9.92
C ALA A 166 -39.94 54.72 -10.11
N PRO A 167 -40.29 55.36 -11.25
CA PRO A 167 -39.41 56.21 -12.03
C PRO A 167 -39.26 57.62 -11.47
N ALA A 168 -38.04 58.15 -11.53
CA ALA A 168 -37.79 59.58 -11.66
C ALA A 168 -37.13 59.81 -13.02
N GLU A 169 -37.87 60.45 -13.92
CA GLU A 169 -37.42 60.83 -15.27
C GLU A 169 -36.46 62.04 -15.19
N GLU A 170 -35.37 61.92 -15.93
CA GLU A 170 -34.24 62.81 -16.25
C GLU A 170 -34.61 64.24 -16.72
N PRO A 171 -33.69 65.25 -16.78
CA PRO A 171 -32.38 65.12 -17.44
C PRO A 171 -31.15 65.91 -16.90
N ALA A 172 -30.01 65.45 -17.40
CA ALA A 172 -28.65 66.03 -17.45
C ALA A 172 -28.62 67.49 -18.02
N PRO A 173 -27.48 68.23 -18.10
CA PRO A 173 -26.07 67.81 -17.96
C PRO A 173 -25.13 68.82 -17.25
N ALA A 174 -23.87 68.45 -17.00
CA ALA A 174 -22.66 69.21 -17.36
C ALA A 174 -21.44 68.72 -16.58
N ALA A 175 -20.34 68.56 -17.33
CA ALA A 175 -19.01 68.23 -16.88
C ALA A 175 -18.39 69.32 -16.00
N GLU A 176 -17.55 68.93 -15.04
CA GLU A 176 -16.26 69.61 -14.85
C GLU A 176 -15.24 68.70 -14.16
N THR A 177 -14.19 68.46 -14.92
CA THR A 177 -12.91 67.90 -14.50
C THR A 177 -12.17 68.97 -13.71
N THR A 178 -11.68 68.68 -12.51
CA THR A 178 -10.52 69.37 -11.95
C THR A 178 -9.52 68.35 -11.42
N GLU A 179 -8.39 68.32 -12.12
CA GLU A 179 -7.11 67.73 -11.74
C GLU A 179 -6.66 68.19 -10.35
N ALA A 180 -5.98 67.32 -9.60
CA ALA A 180 -4.54 67.47 -9.36
C ALA A 180 -3.98 66.32 -8.48
N PRO A 181 -2.69 65.98 -8.61
CA PRO A 181 -2.16 64.62 -8.45
C PRO A 181 -1.21 64.46 -7.24
N ALA A 182 -1.04 63.23 -6.76
CA ALA A 182 0.14 62.68 -6.05
C ALA A 182 -0.24 61.27 -5.56
N ALA A 183 0.56 60.21 -5.60
CA ALA A 183 1.97 60.03 -5.88
C ALA A 183 2.21 58.57 -6.32
N ALA A 184 3.40 58.34 -6.88
CA ALA A 184 3.99 57.04 -7.15
C ALA A 184 3.94 56.07 -5.96
N GLU A 185 3.73 54.77 -6.22
CA GLU A 185 4.76 53.76 -5.93
C GLU A 185 4.41 52.39 -6.52
N THR A 186 5.45 51.78 -7.06
CA THR A 186 5.60 50.42 -7.55
C THR A 186 5.69 49.39 -6.42
N THR A 187 5.61 48.11 -6.80
CA THR A 187 5.99 46.90 -6.04
C THR A 187 4.99 46.50 -4.93
N ASP A 188 4.77 45.25 -4.57
CA ASP A 188 5.43 43.99 -4.92
C ASP A 188 4.44 42.86 -4.61
N ILE A 189 4.64 41.74 -5.26
CA ILE A 189 4.00 40.47 -4.94
C ILE A 189 4.75 39.90 -3.73
N PRO A 190 4.07 39.31 -2.73
CA PRO A 190 4.68 38.19 -2.06
C PRO A 190 3.77 36.97 -2.10
N VAL A 191 4.24 36.00 -2.88
CA VAL A 191 4.07 34.57 -2.59
C VAL A 191 4.81 34.30 -1.28
N THR A 192 4.10 33.88 -0.24
CA THR A 192 4.71 33.22 0.91
C THR A 192 4.14 31.82 1.04
N ASP A 193 4.92 30.87 0.53
CA ASP A 193 4.99 29.50 1.01
C ASP A 193 5.48 29.54 2.48
N SER A 194 4.82 28.79 3.35
CA SER A 194 5.32 28.48 4.69
C SER A 194 4.79 27.13 5.12
N ASN A 195 5.62 26.14 4.79
CA ASN A 195 5.70 24.85 5.44
C ASN A 195 6.26 24.97 6.88
N SER A 196 5.84 24.07 7.76
CA SER A 196 6.37 23.72 9.10
C SER A 196 5.63 24.26 10.33
N ALA A 197 4.83 23.38 10.93
CA ALA A 197 4.83 23.15 12.38
C ALA A 197 4.33 21.72 12.66
N GLU A 198 5.24 20.86 13.13
CA GLU A 198 4.94 19.55 13.72
C GLU A 198 4.25 19.71 15.10
N PRO A 199 3.55 18.67 15.59
CA PRO A 199 2.66 18.73 16.74
C PRO A 199 3.37 18.49 18.07
N GLU A 200 2.96 19.21 19.12
CA GLU A 200 3.35 18.91 20.50
C GLU A 200 2.46 17.82 21.15
N PRO A 201 2.99 17.11 22.17
CA PRO A 201 2.41 15.88 22.72
C PRO A 201 1.50 16.14 23.94
N GLU A 202 0.32 15.53 23.97
CA GLU A 202 -0.48 15.45 25.20
C GLU A 202 -0.03 14.29 26.09
N GLU A 203 0.45 14.69 27.26
CA GLU A 203 0.85 13.89 28.41
C GLU A 203 -0.40 13.41 29.18
N LYS A 204 -0.45 12.12 29.51
CA LYS A 204 -1.46 11.52 30.40
C LYS A 204 -1.20 11.92 31.86
N PRO A 205 -2.23 12.16 32.69
CA PRO A 205 -2.17 11.92 34.12
C PRO A 205 -2.61 10.48 34.47
N GLN A 206 -2.00 9.98 35.54
CA GLN A 206 -2.18 8.66 36.15
C GLN A 206 -3.46 8.57 36.99
N GLU A 207 -4.09 7.40 36.99
CA GLU A 207 -4.60 6.70 38.19
C GLU A 207 -4.69 5.19 37.90
#